data_AF-A0A0F9FDF7-F1
#
_entry.id   AF-A0A0F9FDF7-F1
#
_cell.length_a   1.000
_cell.length_b   1.000
_cell.length_c   1.000
_cell.angle_alpha   90.00
_cell.angle_beta   90.00
_cell.angle_gamma   90.00
#
_symmetry.space_group_name_H-M   'P 1'
#
loop_
_entity.id
_entity.type
_entity.pdbx_description
1 polymer ?
#
loop_
_entity_poly.entity_id
_entity_poly.type
_entity_poly.pdbx_seq_one_letter_code
_entity_poly.pdbx_strand_id
1 'polypeptide(L)' 'MTMTFMSSPSLYMTSESVTEGHPDKLCDQIADAILDEILAHDPTAHVACEVTTT' A
#
# COMPACT_ATOMS: atom_id res chain seq x y z
N MET A 1 -20.33 -1.74 -14.06
CA MET A 1 -19.88 -3.03 -13.50
C MET A 1 -21.09 -3.72 -12.90
N THR A 2 -21.63 -4.72 -13.58
CA THR A 2 -22.69 -5.57 -13.01
C THR A 2 -22.00 -6.58 -12.12
N MET A 3 -22.18 -6.49 -10.80
CA MET A 3 -21.60 -7.44 -9.85
C MET A 3 -22.33 -8.78 -9.98
N THR A 4 -21.78 -9.67 -10.80
CA THR A 4 -22.30 -11.02 -11.11
C THR A 4 -22.46 -11.92 -9.86
N PHE A 5 -21.92 -11.50 -8.71
CA PHE A 5 -21.93 -12.22 -7.44
C PHE A 5 -23.26 -12.11 -6.65
N MET A 6 -24.14 -11.18 -6.99
CA MET A 6 -25.39 -10.96 -6.25
C MET A 6 -26.50 -12.01 -6.54
N SER A 7 -26.29 -12.90 -7.51
CA SER A 7 -27.23 -13.99 -7.86
C SER A 7 -26.80 -15.37 -7.35
N SER A 8 -25.63 -15.49 -6.72
CA SER A 8 -25.16 -16.78 -6.18
C SER A 8 -25.86 -17.11 -4.86
N PRO A 9 -26.23 -18.39 -4.61
CA PRO A 9 -26.76 -18.83 -3.31
C PRO A 9 -25.81 -18.60 -2.14
N SER A 10 -24.50 -18.48 -2.40
CA SER A 10 -23.48 -18.13 -1.39
C SER A 10 -22.28 -17.43 -2.03
N LEU A 11 -21.65 -16.52 -1.28
CA LEU A 11 -20.43 -15.82 -1.66
C LEU A 11 -19.39 -16.03 -0.54
N TYR A 12 -18.22 -16.54 -0.91
CA TYR A 12 -17.07 -16.66 -0.02
C TYR A 12 -15.98 -15.71 -0.47
N MET A 13 -15.51 -14.87 0.46
CA MET A 13 -14.43 -13.92 0.24
C MET A 13 -13.40 -14.10 1.36
N THR A 14 -12.13 -14.08 1.00
CA THR A 14 -11.01 -14.08 1.96
C THR A 14 -10.11 -12.90 1.66
N SER A 15 -9.53 -12.32 2.71
CA SER A 15 -8.57 -11.22 2.65
C SER A 15 -7.48 -11.49 3.68
N GLU A 16 -6.28 -10.99 3.43
CA GLU A 16 -5.13 -11.06 4.32
C GLU A 16 -4.54 -9.66 4.57
N SER A 17 -3.73 -9.55 5.62
CA SER A 17 -2.96 -8.36 5.96
C SER A 17 -1.68 -8.79 6.67
N VAL A 18 -0.64 -7.96 6.60
CA VAL A 18 0.65 -8.19 7.24
C VAL A 18 0.95 -7.05 8.21
N THR A 19 1.80 -7.30 9.21
CA THR A 19 2.16 -6.29 10.21
C THR A 19 3.21 -5.33 9.68
N GLU A 20 3.44 -4.24 10.41
CA GLU A 20 4.49 -3.24 10.11
C GLU A 20 5.89 -3.83 9.96
N GLY A 21 6.18 -4.95 10.63
CA GLY A 21 7.49 -5.62 10.54
C GLY A 21 7.67 -6.51 9.32
N HIS A 22 6.64 -6.70 8.49
CA HIS A 22 6.80 -7.44 7.24
C HIS A 22 7.76 -6.67 6.31
N PRO A 23 8.74 -7.34 5.67
CA PRO A 23 9.77 -6.66 4.87
C PRO A 23 9.18 -5.71 3.82
N ASP A 24 8.11 -6.12 3.11
CA ASP A 24 7.45 -5.24 2.16
C ASP A 24 6.82 -4.00 2.82
N LYS A 25 6.18 -4.15 4.00
CA LYS A 25 5.61 -3.02 4.73
C LYS A 25 6.67 -2.11 5.32
N LEU A 26 7.81 -2.66 5.72
CA LEU A 26 8.96 -1.88 6.15
C LEU A 26 9.51 -1.04 4.99
N CYS A 27 9.60 -1.61 3.79
CA CYS A 27 9.96 -0.86 2.58
C CYS A 27 8.97 0.26 2.29
N ASP A 28 7.66 -0.02 2.33
CA ASP A 28 6.60 0.99 2.17
C ASP A 28 6.80 2.14 3.18
N GLN A 29 6.99 1.82 4.46
CA GLN A 29 7.17 2.82 5.53
C GLN A 29 8.39 3.71 5.30
N ILE A 30 9.50 3.14 4.84
CA ILE A 30 10.72 3.91 4.56
C ILE A 30 10.51 4.81 3.33
N ALA A 31 9.87 4.31 2.28
CA ALA A 31 9.57 5.09 1.08
C ALA A 31 8.65 6.27 1.40
N ASP A 32 7.59 6.03 2.17
CA ASP A 32 6.65 7.06 2.61
C ASP A 32 7.30 8.09 3.54
N ALA A 33 8.18 7.67 4.46
CA ALA A 33 8.91 8.61 5.33
C ALA A 33 9.80 9.58 4.52
N ILE A 34 10.41 9.11 3.44
CA ILE A 34 11.19 9.96 2.53
C ILE A 34 10.25 10.92 1.77
N LEU A 35 9.11 10.42 1.28
CA LEU A 35 8.09 11.26 0.63
C LEU A 35 7.61 12.37 1.56
N ASP A 36 7.26 12.03 2.80
CA ASP A 36 6.74 12.98 3.80
C ASP A 36 7.74 14.10 4.08
N GLU A 37 9.02 13.76 4.28
CA GLU A 37 10.07 14.74 4.53
C GLU A 37 10.27 15.69 3.34
N ILE A 38 10.18 15.16 2.11
CA ILE A 38 10.26 15.98 0.90
C ILE A 38 9.04 16.91 0.79
N LEU A 39 7.82 16.38 0.96
CA LEU A 39 6.59 17.16 0.86
C LEU A 39 6.46 18.21 1.96
N ALA A 40 7.07 17.99 3.14
CA ALA A 40 7.15 18.98 4.21
C ALA A 40 7.93 20.24 3.79
N HIS A 41 8.89 20.11 2.88
CA HIS A 41 9.73 21.21 2.39
C HIS A 41 9.32 21.74 1.02
N ASP A 42 8.85 20.87 0.13
CA ASP A 42 8.32 21.19 -1.19
C ASP A 42 7.01 20.41 -1.44
N PRO A 43 5.85 21.02 -1.15
CA PRO A 43 4.55 20.39 -1.35
C PRO A 43 4.22 20.05 -2.82
N THR A 44 5.02 20.56 -3.77
CA THR A 44 4.86 20.30 -5.21
C THR A 44 5.91 19.35 -5.76
N ALA A 45 6.72 18.73 -4.90
CA ALA A 45 7.74 17.79 -5.31
C ALA A 45 7.16 16.56 -5.99
N HIS A 46 7.86 16.09 -7.02
CA HIS A 46 7.56 14.82 -7.69
C HIS A 46 8.54 13.76 -7.18
N VAL A 47 8.03 12.76 -6.45
CA VAL A 47 8.85 11.72 -5.79
C VAL A 47 8.41 10.34 -6.25
N ALA A 48 9.39 9.50 -6.60
CA ALA A 48 9.20 8.09 -6.96
C ALA A 48 10.30 7.26 -6.26
N CYS A 49 10.19 7.15 -4.93
CA CYS A 49 11.16 6.47 -4.09
C CYS A 49 10.80 4.99 -3.95
N GLU A 50 11.75 4.11 -4.24
CA GLU A 50 11.61 2.65 -4.12
C GLU A 50 12.61 2.13 -3.08
N VAL A 51 12.18 1.19 -2.24
CA VAL A 51 13.00 0.61 -1.16
C VAL A 51 13.02 -0.91 -1.30
N THR A 52 14.19 -1.50 -1.08
CA THR A 52 14.39 -2.96 -1.13
C THR A 52 15.11 -3.43 0.12
N THR A 53 14.71 -4.60 0.62
CA THR A 53 15.37 -5.32 1.72
C THR A 53 15.41 -6.82 1.39
N THR A 54 16.40 -7.53 1.94
CA THR A 54 16.61 -8.97 1.77
C THR A 54 16.37 -9.76 3.05
#